data_AF-A0A955S7J0-F1
#
_entry.id   AF-A0A955S7J0-F1
#
_cell.length_a   1.000
_cell.length_b   1.000
_cell.length_c   1.000
_cell.angle_alpha   90.00
_cell.angle_beta   90.00
_cell.angle_gamma   90.00
#
_symmetry.space_group_name_H-M   'P 1'
#
loop_
_entity.id
_entity.type
_entity.pdbx_description
1 polymer ?
#
loop_
_entity_poly.entity_id
_entity_poly.type
_entity_poly.pdbx_seq_one_letter_code
_entity_poly.pdbx_strand_id
1 'polypeptide(L)' 'KFLRTIKGIEVIVIFTEIGSSKTRINFRSSGKVDVAKLAHRFSGGGHQRASGCTLDKNVEKSKQIIMKEMKGLV' A
#
# COMPACT_ATOMS: atom_id res chain seq x y z
N LYS A 1 -11.58 7.44 6.04
CA LYS A 1 -12.69 7.54 5.04
C LYS A 1 -12.43 8.66 4.03
N PHE A 2 -11.94 9.83 4.48
CA PHE A 2 -11.73 11.04 3.69
C PHE A 2 -10.65 11.00 2.60
N LEU A 3 -9.53 10.30 2.78
CA LEU A 3 -8.44 10.40 1.80
C LEU A 3 -8.85 9.96 0.38
N ARG A 4 -9.81 9.03 0.26
CA ARG A 4 -10.35 8.55 -1.04
C ARG A 4 -11.29 9.55 -1.73
N THR A 5 -11.76 10.58 -1.03
CA THR A 5 -12.67 11.59 -1.61
C THR A 5 -11.92 12.77 -2.22
N ILE A 6 -10.59 12.80 -2.09
CA ILE A 6 -9.74 13.80 -2.75
C ILE A 6 -9.79 13.54 -4.26
N LYS A 7 -10.24 14.54 -5.02
CA LYS A 7 -10.37 14.44 -6.48
C LYS A 7 -9.02 14.11 -7.12
N GLY A 8 -9.02 13.13 -8.02
CA GLY A 8 -7.82 12.71 -8.77
C GLY A 8 -6.98 11.63 -8.10
N ILE A 9 -7.29 11.21 -6.87
CA ILE A 9 -6.56 10.11 -6.22
C ILE A 9 -7.09 8.75 -6.67
N GLU A 10 -6.19 7.89 -7.17
CA GLU A 10 -6.51 6.51 -7.58
C GLU A 10 -6.15 5.47 -6.53
N VAL A 11 -5.00 5.66 -5.88
CA VAL A 11 -4.47 4.80 -4.81
C VAL A 11 -3.88 5.65 -3.70
N ILE A 12 -4.13 5.25 -2.46
CA ILE A 12 -3.53 5.80 -1.24
C ILE A 12 -2.74 4.69 -0.58
N VAL A 13 -1.53 5.03 -0.16
CA VAL A 13 -0.66 4.13 0.60
C VAL A 13 -0.33 4.79 1.93
N ILE A 14 -0.58 4.08 3.01
CA ILE A 14 -0.24 4.52 4.36
C ILE A 14 0.83 3.57 4.90
N PHE A 15 1.99 4.13 5.22
CA PHE A 15 3.08 3.43 5.89
C PHE A 15 3.01 3.73 7.38
N THR A 16 3.00 2.69 8.21
CA THR A 16 3.01 2.79 9.66
C THR A 16 4.22 2.03 10.17
N GLU A 17 5.18 2.77 10.72
CA GLU A 17 6.36 2.19 11.34
C GLU A 17 5.97 1.45 12.64
N ILE A 18 6.49 0.24 12.82
CA ILE A 18 6.27 -0.63 13.98
C ILE A 18 7.65 -0.96 14.54
N GLY A 19 8.12 -0.11 15.46
CA GLY A 19 9.53 -0.15 15.90
C GLY A 19 10.49 0.20 14.76
N SER A 20 11.79 -0.07 14.94
CA SER A 20 12.83 0.43 14.01
C SER A 20 13.03 -0.42 12.74
N SER A 21 12.45 -1.61 12.67
CA SER A 21 12.78 -2.60 11.62
C SER A 21 11.58 -3.18 10.88
N LYS A 22 10.36 -2.72 11.19
CA LYS A 22 9.12 -3.27 10.60
C LYS A 22 8.17 -2.16 10.20
N THR A 23 7.49 -2.34 9.08
CA THR A 23 6.52 -1.37 8.56
C THR A 23 5.26 -2.09 8.12
N ARG A 24 4.10 -1.65 8.62
CA ARG A 24 2.80 -2.05 8.11
C ARG A 24 2.39 -1.09 6.99
N ILE A 25 1.97 -1.64 5.86
CA ILE A 25 1.51 -0.87 4.71
C ILE A 25 0.04 -1.15 4.47
N ASN A 26 -0.78 -0.09 4.40
CA ASN A 26 -2.20 -0.18 4.07
C ASN A 26 -2.46 0.50 2.73
N PHE A 27 -3.15 -0.20 1.85
CA PHE A 27 -3.55 0.30 0.54
C PHE A 27 -5.05 0.60 0.50
N ARG A 28 -5.42 1.70 -0.15
CA ARG A 28 -6.83 2.02 -0.44
C ARG A 28 -6.94 2.51 -1.86
N SER A 29 -7.88 1.96 -2.62
CA SER A 29 -8.19 2.44 -3.98
C SER A 29 -9.52 3.19 -4.01
N SER A 30 -9.65 4.15 -4.93
CA SER A 30 -10.93 4.73 -5.34
C SER A 30 -11.76 3.79 -6.23
N GLY A 31 -11.17 2.68 -6.69
CA GLY A 31 -11.87 1.56 -7.32
C GLY A 31 -11.34 1.13 -8.68
N LYS A 32 -10.47 1.93 -9.32
CA LYS A 32 -9.88 1.59 -10.62
C LYS A 32 -8.72 0.60 -10.52
N VAL A 33 -7.96 0.66 -9.42
CA VAL A 33 -6.76 -0.16 -9.21
C VAL A 33 -7.05 -1.24 -8.19
N ASP A 34 -6.79 -2.49 -8.56
CA ASP A 34 -6.86 -3.62 -7.63
C ASP A 34 -5.64 -3.66 -6.71
N VAL A 35 -5.80 -3.12 -5.50
CA VAL A 35 -4.72 -3.09 -4.51
C VAL A 35 -4.53 -4.43 -3.78
N ALA A 36 -5.44 -5.40 -3.91
CA ALA A 36 -5.24 -6.72 -3.32
C ALA A 36 -4.09 -7.45 -4.03
N LYS A 37 -4.00 -7.33 -5.36
CA LYS A 37 -2.88 -7.88 -6.15
C LYS A 37 -1.52 -7.36 -5.68
N LEU A 38 -1.42 -6.07 -5.35
CA LEU A 38 -0.20 -5.49 -4.82
C LEU A 38 0.14 -6.07 -3.44
N ALA A 39 -0.83 -6.15 -2.54
CA ALA A 39 -0.63 -6.70 -1.20
C ALA A 39 -0.17 -8.17 -1.24
N HIS A 40 -0.75 -8.99 -2.11
CA HIS A 40 -0.40 -10.41 -2.24
C HIS A 40 1.04 -10.65 -2.68
N ARG A 41 1.66 -9.74 -3.45
CA ARG A 41 3.09 -9.84 -3.83
C ARG A 41 4.03 -9.75 -2.63
N PHE A 42 3.56 -9.18 -1.53
CA PHE A 42 4.32 -8.99 -0.29
C PHE A 42 3.76 -9.86 0.84
N SER A 43 3.20 -11.03 0.50
CA SER A 43 2.59 -11.97 1.46
C SER A 43 1.50 -11.34 2.33
N GLY A 44 0.88 -10.27 1.84
CA GLY A 44 -0.29 -9.63 2.45
C GLY A 44 -1.60 -10.12 1.84
N GLY A 45 -2.65 -9.33 2.01
CA GLY A 45 -3.96 -9.65 1.45
C GLY A 45 -5.02 -8.58 1.73
N GLY A 46 -6.27 -8.94 1.45
CA GLY A 46 -7.46 -8.10 1.64
C GLY A 46 -8.33 -8.06 0.40
N HIS A 47 -9.05 -6.96 0.21
CA HIS A 47 -10.00 -6.77 -0.88
C HIS A 47 -9.44 -5.82 -1.95
N GLN A 48 -10.01 -5.88 -3.15
CA GLN A 48 -9.64 -5.08 -4.31
C GLN A 48 -9.48 -3.58 -4.01
N ARG A 49 -10.31 -3.03 -3.10
CA ARG A 49 -10.31 -1.61 -2.72
C ARG A 49 -9.59 -1.29 -1.40
N ALA A 50 -9.25 -2.31 -0.63
CA ALA A 50 -8.68 -2.18 0.71
C ALA A 50 -7.89 -3.43 1.09
N SER A 51 -6.58 -3.31 1.08
CA SER A 51 -5.65 -4.40 1.37
C SER A 51 -4.47 -3.89 2.19
N GLY A 52 -3.55 -4.77 2.56
CA GLY A 52 -2.31 -4.39 3.24
C GLY A 52 -1.31 -5.53 3.33
N CYS A 53 -0.08 -5.18 3.64
CA CYS A 53 1.01 -6.10 3.91
C CYS A 53 1.89 -5.56 5.05
N THR A 54 2.82 -6.37 5.53
CA THR A 54 3.82 -5.93 6.51
C THR A 54 5.19 -6.37 5.99
N LEU A 55 6.14 -5.45 5.99
CA LEU A 55 7.52 -5.73 5.59
C LEU A 55 8.42 -5.64 6.82
N ASP A 56 9.34 -6.60 6.95
CA ASP A 56 10.44 -6.55 7.91
C ASP A 56 11.56 -5.62 7.42
N LYS A 57 11.18 -4.35 7.19
CA LYS A 57 12.06 -3.24 6.83
C LYS A 57 11.55 -1.96 7.50
N ASN A 58 12.46 -1.02 7.73
CA ASN A 58 12.09 0.34 8.16
C ASN A 58 11.22 1.05 7.09
N VAL A 59 10.64 2.18 7.48
CA VAL A 59 9.68 2.91 6.65
C VAL A 59 10.29 3.35 5.31
N GLU A 60 11.55 3.79 5.32
CA GLU A 60 12.22 4.30 4.12
C GLU A 60 12.45 3.20 3.08
N LYS A 61 13.02 2.06 3.47
CA LYS A 61 13.17 0.90 2.57
C LYS A 61 11.82 0.37 2.10
N SER A 62 10.83 0.32 2.99
CA SER A 62 9.48 -0.14 2.64
C SER A 62 8.84 0.78 1.60
N LYS A 63 8.96 2.09 1.76
CA LYS A 63 8.47 3.09 0.79
C LYS A 63 9.10 2.91 -0.58
N GLN A 64 10.42 2.75 -0.65
CA GLN A 64 11.13 2.56 -1.93
C GLN A 64 10.66 1.30 -2.67
N ILE A 65 10.51 0.19 -1.95
CA ILE A 65 10.04 -1.09 -2.53
C ILE A 65 8.62 -0.95 -3.07
N ILE A 66 7.71 -0.40 -2.26
CA ILE A 66 6.30 -0.25 -2.65
C ILE A 66 6.17 0.72 -3.84
N MET A 67 6.89 1.85 -3.83
CA MET A 67 6.86 2.81 -4.94
C MET A 67 7.40 2.22 -6.24
N LYS A 68 8.41 1.35 -6.16
CA LYS A 68 8.94 0.65 -7.35
C LYS A 68 7.89 -0.29 -7.95
N GLU A 69 7.21 -1.07 -7.11
CA GLU A 69 6.18 -2.02 -7.56
C GLU A 69 4.95 -1.28 -8.13
N MET A 70 4.57 -0.16 -7.52
CA MET A 70 3.43 0.64 -7.97
C MET A 70 3.62 1.27 -9.36
N LYS A 71 4.85 1.57 -9.78
CA LYS A 71 5.10 2.12 -11.13
C LYS A 71 4.66 1.20 -12.28
N GLY A 72 4.43 -0.08 -12.02
CA GLY A 72 3.88 -1.03 -13.01
C GLY A 72 2.36 -1.25 -12.91
N LEU A 73 1.67 -0.57 -11.99
CA LEU A 73 0.26 -0.79 -11.66
C LEU A 73 -0.63 0.41 -11.94
N VAL A 74 -0.04 1.60 -12.14
CA VAL A 74 -0.72 2.87 -12.44
C VAL A 74 -0.15 3.48 -13.70
#